data_AF-A0A074S4W0-F1
#
_entry.id   AF-A0A074S4W0-F1
#
_cell.length_a   1.000
_cell.length_b   1.000
_cell.length_c   1.000
_cell.angle_alpha   90.00
_cell.angle_beta   90.00
_cell.angle_gamma   90.00
#
_symmetry.space_group_name_H-M   'P 1'
#
loop_
_entity.id
_entity.type
_entity.pdbx_description
1 polymer ?
#
loop_
_entity_poly.entity_id
_entity_poly.type
_entity_poly.pdbx_seq_one_letter_code
_entity_poly.pdbx_strand_id
1 'polypeptide(L)'
;MSLQPEEITILEKVINIRNRLTALKQNRAEYIKSQDVLSIYQAVVKQVEKLNDLRDQETGPHVPNRLDTLLADVFSLLSLFFLTIGKARECPATYSQIASMRQLLDHMNESAVYTEGDLKSFRNRLDELRDIVRNDKESRLHPPAMTKLLDRKLSECDAILSDLQDSLSVLSVELVPIHQRLVMLRRQLVALAAKPKPFKADLKPIMEDLRKIESKRENGKFLGPNGVVPASQALCSGLLEECFDIAQEIRAREDDVSTALKPIHDRLWDMRAQLEQLVLTHRWTLRETDLWNYSQALQEIDKMRVNGKFVDADGDVPSGQYVLLYLLRRCYGLIHRLLSASEPVSEELMPIANKLSTVKKCLNEVLKFGGPFNPRDLYPYQLALFQIDSMRKDGKFIGSDGSVPEGQGIVMAHLNECHELLEMLKEAMEEGEGEDDYESE
;
A
#
# COMPACT_ATOMS: atom_id res chain seq x y z
N MET A 1 -16.57 11.13 -26.54
CA MET A 1 -17.94 10.61 -26.60
C MET A 1 -18.87 11.60 -25.91
N SER A 2 -20.08 11.80 -26.44
CA SER A 2 -21.01 12.79 -25.91
C SER A 2 -21.65 12.27 -24.63
N LEU A 3 -21.61 13.08 -23.58
CA LEU A 3 -22.38 12.86 -22.36
C LEU A 3 -23.84 13.25 -22.60
N GLN A 4 -24.76 12.60 -21.89
CA GLN A 4 -26.16 13.05 -21.85
C GLN A 4 -26.25 14.43 -21.17
N PRO A 5 -27.18 15.33 -21.55
CA PRO A 5 -27.32 16.66 -20.95
C PRO A 5 -27.43 16.63 -19.41
N GLU A 6 -28.14 15.63 -18.88
CA GLU A 6 -28.33 15.42 -17.45
C GLU A 6 -27.02 14.99 -16.76
N GLU A 7 -26.23 14.12 -17.39
CA GLU A 7 -24.90 13.73 -16.92
C GLU A 7 -23.91 14.91 -16.94
N ILE A 8 -24.05 15.87 -17.87
CA ILE A 8 -23.22 17.09 -17.90
C ILE A 8 -23.44 17.92 -16.64
N THR A 9 -24.69 18.04 -16.19
CA THR A 9 -25.02 18.78 -14.96
C THR A 9 -24.41 18.10 -13.72
N ILE A 10 -24.36 16.76 -13.70
CA ILE A 10 -23.70 16.00 -12.63
C ILE A 10 -22.19 16.21 -12.71
N LEU A 11 -21.61 16.14 -13.91
CA LEU A 11 -20.18 16.35 -14.14
C LEU A 11 -19.71 17.69 -13.58
N GLU A 12 -20.41 18.80 -13.86
CA GLU A 12 -20.06 20.12 -13.34
C GLU A 12 -20.03 20.16 -11.80
N LYS A 13 -21.00 19.49 -11.15
CA LYS A 13 -21.04 19.39 -9.68
C LYS A 13 -19.91 18.56 -9.13
N VAL A 14 -19.59 17.44 -9.78
CA VAL A 14 -18.46 16.58 -9.39
C VAL A 14 -17.12 17.31 -9.59
N ILE A 15 -16.98 18.14 -10.62
CA ILE A 15 -15.80 19.02 -10.81
C ILE A 15 -15.66 19.97 -9.62
N ASN A 16 -16.74 20.63 -9.21
CA ASN A 16 -16.70 21.53 -8.05
C ASN A 16 -16.32 20.76 -6.77
N ILE A 17 -16.88 19.57 -6.56
CA ILE A 17 -16.51 18.70 -5.43
C ILE A 17 -15.02 18.36 -5.44
N ARG A 18 -14.47 17.96 -6.60
CA ARG A 18 -13.02 17.71 -6.73
C ARG A 18 -12.20 18.94 -6.34
N ASN A 19 -12.61 20.13 -6.78
CA ASN A 19 -11.90 21.37 -6.46
C ASN A 19 -11.93 21.67 -4.96
N ARG A 20 -13.07 21.44 -4.28
CA ARG A 20 -13.18 21.56 -2.82
C ARG A 20 -12.25 20.60 -2.09
N LEU A 21 -12.22 19.32 -2.49
CA LEU A 21 -11.29 18.33 -1.92
C LEU A 21 -9.82 18.74 -2.15
N THR A 22 -9.50 19.25 -3.34
CA THR A 22 -8.14 19.68 -3.68
C THR A 22 -7.72 20.89 -2.85
N ALA A 23 -8.61 21.87 -2.66
CA ALA A 23 -8.37 23.02 -1.79
C ALA A 23 -8.16 22.60 -0.33
N LEU A 24 -8.99 21.67 0.17
CA LEU A 24 -8.83 21.13 1.53
C LEU A 24 -7.48 20.42 1.70
N LYS A 25 -7.04 19.66 0.69
CA LYS A 25 -5.72 18.98 0.69
C LYS A 25 -4.57 19.99 0.73
N GLN A 26 -4.70 21.13 0.06
CA GLN A 26 -3.67 22.17 0.02
C GLN A 26 -3.54 22.95 1.33
N ASN A 27 -4.58 22.95 2.18
CA ASN A 27 -4.52 23.62 3.47
C ASN A 27 -3.62 22.83 4.45
N ARG A 28 -2.41 23.34 4.68
CA ARG A 28 -1.43 22.78 5.62
C ARG A 28 -1.33 23.54 6.95
N ALA A 29 -2.06 24.65 7.09
CA ALA A 29 -1.98 25.49 8.29
C ALA A 29 -2.68 24.84 9.49
N GLU A 30 -3.68 24.01 9.23
CA GLU A 30 -4.50 23.36 10.25
C GLU A 30 -4.65 21.85 9.94
N TYR A 31 -5.04 21.10 10.98
CA TYR A 31 -5.47 19.72 10.83
C TYR A 31 -6.79 19.66 10.06
N ILE A 32 -6.99 18.58 9.32
CA ILE A 32 -8.24 18.39 8.57
C ILE A 32 -9.36 17.98 9.52
N LYS A 33 -10.42 18.79 9.55
CA LYS A 33 -11.59 18.54 10.38
C LYS A 33 -12.48 17.48 9.76
N SER A 34 -12.97 16.57 10.61
CA SER A 34 -13.90 15.51 10.20
C SER A 34 -15.18 16.06 9.55
N GLN A 35 -15.73 17.16 10.09
CA GLN A 35 -16.97 17.75 9.58
C GLN A 35 -16.84 18.27 8.14
N ASP A 36 -15.70 18.87 7.80
CA ASP A 36 -15.44 19.38 6.46
C ASP A 36 -15.43 18.25 5.43
N VAL A 37 -14.74 17.15 5.74
CA VAL A 37 -14.71 15.94 4.91
C VAL A 37 -16.09 15.33 4.76
N LEU A 38 -16.82 15.16 5.86
CA LEU A 38 -18.16 14.57 5.85
C LEU A 38 -19.17 15.41 5.05
N SER A 39 -19.05 16.75 5.09
CA SER A 39 -19.89 17.65 4.28
C SER A 39 -19.66 17.45 2.78
N ILE A 40 -18.41 17.21 2.36
CA ILE A 40 -18.07 16.94 0.97
C ILE A 40 -18.52 15.53 0.58
N TYR A 41 -18.34 14.54 1.46
CA TYR A 41 -18.82 13.18 1.27
C TYR A 41 -20.33 13.13 0.98
N GLN A 42 -21.14 13.84 1.76
CA GLN A 42 -22.59 13.94 1.53
C GLN A 42 -22.92 14.55 0.15
N ALA A 43 -22.15 15.53 -0.30
CA ALA A 43 -22.32 16.12 -1.62
C ALA A 43 -21.99 15.14 -2.76
N VAL A 44 -20.96 14.30 -2.57
CA VAL A 44 -20.62 13.20 -3.49
C VAL A 44 -21.76 12.19 -3.57
N VAL A 45 -22.22 11.69 -2.42
CA VAL A 45 -23.32 10.73 -2.32
C VAL A 45 -24.54 11.21 -3.10
N LYS A 46 -24.95 12.46 -2.88
CA LYS A 46 -26.09 13.06 -3.58
C LYS A 46 -25.94 13.10 -5.10
N GLN A 47 -24.72 13.25 -5.62
CA GLN A 47 -24.49 13.19 -7.08
C GLN A 47 -24.50 11.75 -7.59
N VAL A 48 -23.96 10.82 -6.81
CA VAL A 48 -23.91 9.39 -7.16
C VAL A 48 -25.31 8.78 -7.20
N GLU A 49 -26.18 9.10 -6.24
CA GLU A 49 -27.57 8.66 -6.23
C GLU A 49 -28.30 9.13 -7.50
N LYS A 50 -28.18 10.42 -7.83
CA LYS A 50 -28.76 10.97 -9.06
C LYS A 50 -28.22 10.29 -10.32
N LEU A 51 -26.92 9.99 -10.34
CA LEU A 51 -26.31 9.33 -11.48
C LEU A 51 -26.82 7.91 -11.64
N ASN A 52 -26.97 7.17 -10.54
CA ASN A 52 -27.54 5.83 -10.55
C ASN A 52 -29.00 5.87 -11.02
N ASP A 53 -29.82 6.80 -10.50
CA ASP A 53 -31.22 6.94 -10.91
C ASP A 53 -31.37 7.22 -12.41
N LEU A 54 -30.45 8.02 -12.98
CA LEU A 54 -30.42 8.30 -14.42
C LEU A 54 -29.99 7.06 -15.22
N ARG A 55 -28.94 6.37 -14.79
CA ARG A 55 -28.39 5.21 -15.51
C ARG A 55 -29.25 3.95 -15.37
N ASP A 56 -29.99 3.79 -14.28
CA ASP A 56 -30.94 2.69 -14.10
C ASP A 56 -32.12 2.77 -15.09
N GLN A 57 -32.36 3.95 -15.67
CA GLN A 57 -33.36 4.17 -16.72
C GLN A 57 -32.80 3.91 -18.13
N GLU A 58 -31.49 3.78 -18.29
CA GLU A 58 -30.85 3.52 -19.58
C GLU A 58 -30.91 2.02 -19.91
N THR A 59 -31.30 1.69 -21.14
CA THR A 59 -31.32 0.30 -21.62
C THR A 59 -29.96 -0.02 -22.27
N GLY A 60 -29.11 -0.78 -21.60
CA GLY A 60 -27.86 -1.30 -22.16
C GLY A 60 -26.68 -1.30 -21.18
N PRO A 61 -25.54 -1.89 -21.57
CA PRO A 61 -24.33 -1.83 -20.77
C PRO A 61 -23.74 -0.40 -20.79
N HIS A 62 -23.47 0.15 -19.61
CA HIS A 62 -22.83 1.45 -19.45
C HIS A 62 -21.42 1.46 -20.05
N VAL A 63 -21.13 2.43 -20.91
CA VAL A 63 -19.80 2.64 -21.48
C VAL A 63 -19.05 3.69 -20.64
N PRO A 64 -17.87 3.36 -20.08
CA PRO A 64 -17.11 4.30 -19.27
C PRO A 64 -16.84 5.63 -19.98
N ASN A 65 -17.09 6.73 -19.29
CA ASN A 65 -16.97 8.08 -19.82
C ASN A 65 -16.18 9.00 -18.89
N ARG A 66 -16.07 10.29 -19.23
CA ARG A 66 -15.30 11.27 -18.46
C ARG A 66 -15.81 11.45 -17.03
N LEU A 67 -17.11 11.32 -16.80
CA LEU A 67 -17.72 11.42 -15.47
C LEU A 67 -17.26 10.26 -14.59
N ASP A 68 -17.16 9.04 -15.12
CA ASP A 68 -16.66 7.88 -14.38
C ASP A 68 -15.20 8.06 -13.94
N THR A 69 -14.35 8.54 -14.85
CA THR A 69 -12.95 8.86 -14.54
C THR A 69 -12.86 9.91 -13.44
N LEU A 70 -13.68 10.96 -13.52
CA LEU A 70 -13.68 12.02 -12.51
C LEU A 70 -14.21 11.54 -11.15
N LEU A 71 -15.25 10.69 -11.14
CA LEU A 71 -15.75 10.08 -9.91
C LEU A 71 -14.70 9.18 -9.28
N ALA A 72 -13.96 8.41 -10.08
CA ALA A 72 -12.86 7.60 -9.58
C ALA A 72 -11.77 8.46 -8.90
N ASP A 73 -11.44 9.63 -9.48
CA ASP A 73 -10.52 10.60 -8.88
C ASP A 73 -11.05 11.15 -7.55
N VAL A 74 -12.34 11.50 -7.51
CA VAL A 74 -13.00 12.03 -6.31
C VAL A 74 -13.04 10.99 -5.20
N PHE A 75 -13.42 9.74 -5.50
CA PHE A 75 -13.42 8.66 -4.51
C PHE A 75 -12.02 8.31 -4.01
N SER A 76 -11.01 8.34 -4.88
CA SER A 76 -9.62 8.15 -4.49
C SER A 76 -9.18 9.20 -3.46
N LEU A 77 -9.43 10.49 -3.76
CA LEU A 77 -9.06 11.55 -2.83
C LEU A 77 -9.88 11.53 -1.54
N LEU A 78 -11.19 11.26 -1.64
CA LEU A 78 -12.09 11.14 -0.50
C LEU A 78 -11.69 9.99 0.44
N SER A 79 -11.31 8.84 -0.13
CA SER A 79 -10.80 7.70 0.64
C SER A 79 -9.57 8.07 1.46
N LEU A 80 -8.64 8.84 0.89
CA LEU A 80 -7.47 9.32 1.63
C LEU A 80 -7.84 10.29 2.75
N PHE A 81 -8.84 11.16 2.53
CA PHE A 81 -9.36 12.02 3.60
C PHE A 81 -9.97 11.22 4.75
N PHE A 82 -10.72 10.16 4.46
CA PHE A 82 -11.26 9.28 5.50
C PHE A 82 -10.16 8.62 6.32
N LEU A 83 -9.05 8.22 5.69
CA LEU A 83 -7.88 7.73 6.41
C LEU A 83 -7.28 8.83 7.31
N THR A 84 -7.07 10.04 6.77
CA THR A 84 -6.48 11.17 7.52
C THR A 84 -7.29 11.62 8.73
N ILE A 85 -8.62 11.55 8.66
CA ILE A 85 -9.49 11.87 9.81
C ILE A 85 -9.67 10.69 10.77
N GLY A 86 -8.92 9.60 10.61
CA GLY A 86 -8.93 8.43 11.50
C GLY A 86 -10.06 7.43 11.24
N LYS A 87 -10.90 7.66 10.22
CA LYS A 87 -12.06 6.82 9.87
C LYS A 87 -11.68 5.64 8.96
N ALA A 88 -10.53 5.02 9.23
CA ALA A 88 -9.97 3.94 8.41
C ALA A 88 -10.81 2.66 8.40
N ARG A 89 -11.74 2.51 9.35
CA ARG A 89 -12.66 1.36 9.47
C ARG A 89 -14.03 1.60 8.83
N GLU A 90 -14.19 2.70 8.09
CA GLU A 90 -15.40 2.98 7.32
C GLU A 90 -15.15 2.66 5.84
N CYS A 91 -16.18 2.19 5.14
CA CYS A 91 -16.10 1.71 3.77
C CYS A 91 -15.51 2.75 2.80
N PRO A 92 -15.78 4.07 2.88
CA PRO A 92 -15.18 5.05 1.98
C PRO A 92 -13.65 5.06 2.07
N ALA A 93 -13.06 4.75 3.23
CA ALA A 93 -11.62 4.70 3.43
C ALA A 93 -10.94 3.56 2.61
N THR A 94 -11.69 2.54 2.20
CA THR A 94 -11.14 1.36 1.53
C THR A 94 -10.84 1.58 0.04
N TYR A 95 -11.45 2.57 -0.61
CA TYR A 95 -11.41 2.72 -2.07
C TYR A 95 -9.97 2.80 -2.64
N SER A 96 -9.12 3.66 -2.07
CA SER A 96 -7.74 3.83 -2.56
C SER A 96 -6.90 2.57 -2.37
N GLN A 97 -7.18 1.78 -1.33
CA GLN A 97 -6.52 0.50 -1.11
C GLN A 97 -6.94 -0.53 -2.16
N ILE A 98 -8.25 -0.66 -2.41
CA ILE A 98 -8.79 -1.57 -3.45
C ILE A 98 -8.22 -1.20 -4.82
N ALA A 99 -8.23 0.10 -5.16
CA ALA A 99 -7.69 0.59 -6.42
C ALA A 99 -6.18 0.28 -6.56
N SER A 100 -5.39 0.50 -5.50
CA SER A 100 -3.96 0.16 -5.51
C SER A 100 -3.72 -1.35 -5.60
N MET A 101 -4.54 -2.17 -4.94
CA MET A 101 -4.42 -3.63 -5.00
C MET A 101 -4.74 -4.14 -6.40
N ARG A 102 -5.79 -3.61 -7.03
CA ARG A 102 -6.13 -3.95 -8.42
C ARG A 102 -4.94 -3.72 -9.36
N GLN A 103 -4.33 -2.53 -9.29
CA GLN A 103 -3.16 -2.19 -10.12
C GLN A 103 -1.99 -3.16 -9.90
N LEU A 104 -1.74 -3.56 -8.64
CA LEU A 104 -0.71 -4.54 -8.33
C LEU A 104 -1.04 -5.94 -8.88
N LEU A 105 -2.30 -6.38 -8.78
CA LEU A 105 -2.77 -7.66 -9.31
C LEU A 105 -2.70 -7.67 -10.85
N ASP A 106 -3.12 -6.60 -11.52
CA ASP A 106 -3.00 -6.44 -12.97
C ASP A 106 -1.53 -6.53 -13.40
N HIS A 107 -0.63 -5.84 -12.70
CA HIS A 107 0.82 -5.94 -12.95
C HIS A 107 1.41 -7.32 -12.66
N MET A 108 0.90 -8.04 -11.66
CA MET A 108 1.32 -9.42 -11.38
C MET A 108 0.89 -10.33 -12.52
N ASN A 109 -0.35 -10.17 -13.02
CA ASN A 109 -0.87 -10.89 -14.16
C ASN A 109 -0.04 -10.65 -15.43
N GLU A 110 0.21 -9.38 -15.78
CA GLU A 110 1.04 -9.00 -16.94
C GLU A 110 2.45 -9.61 -16.90
N SER A 111 2.98 -9.83 -15.70
CA SER A 111 4.39 -10.14 -15.52
C SER A 111 4.70 -11.58 -15.19
N ALA A 112 3.67 -12.39 -14.91
CA ALA A 112 3.78 -13.77 -14.45
C ALA A 112 4.75 -13.96 -13.25
N VAL A 113 4.97 -12.92 -12.43
CA VAL A 113 5.95 -12.96 -11.33
C VAL A 113 5.33 -12.73 -9.98
N TYR A 114 4.89 -13.86 -9.44
CA TYR A 114 4.22 -13.98 -8.18
C TYR A 114 4.37 -15.40 -7.64
N THR A 115 4.22 -15.55 -6.34
CA THR A 115 4.20 -16.82 -5.63
C THR A 115 2.88 -16.94 -4.88
N GLU A 116 2.53 -18.16 -4.46
CA GLU A 116 1.35 -18.40 -3.62
C GLU A 116 1.37 -17.53 -2.34
N GLY A 117 2.56 -17.34 -1.74
CA GLY A 117 2.72 -16.47 -0.57
C GLY A 117 2.43 -14.99 -0.85
N ASP A 118 2.80 -14.49 -2.03
CA ASP A 118 2.45 -13.12 -2.44
C ASP A 118 0.92 -13.01 -2.56
N LEU A 119 0.27 -13.93 -3.28
CA LEU A 119 -1.19 -13.93 -3.50
C LEU A 119 -1.98 -14.07 -2.20
N LYS A 120 -1.52 -14.90 -1.26
CA LYS A 120 -2.14 -15.07 0.06
C LYS A 120 -2.21 -13.75 0.84
N SER A 121 -1.18 -12.91 0.73
CA SER A 121 -1.18 -11.60 1.39
C SER A 121 -2.26 -10.68 0.83
N PHE A 122 -2.49 -10.71 -0.50
CA PHE A 122 -3.60 -9.99 -1.14
C PHE A 122 -4.96 -10.54 -0.74
N ARG A 123 -5.12 -11.88 -0.69
CA ARG A 123 -6.36 -12.54 -0.24
C ARG A 123 -6.79 -12.05 1.14
N ASN A 124 -5.88 -12.16 2.12
CA ASN A 124 -6.12 -11.74 3.49
C ASN A 124 -6.55 -10.26 3.54
N ARG A 125 -5.85 -9.38 2.82
CA ARG A 125 -6.19 -7.95 2.80
C ARG A 125 -7.53 -7.68 2.11
N LEU A 126 -7.86 -8.36 1.01
CA LEU A 126 -9.18 -8.24 0.37
C LEU A 126 -10.31 -8.69 1.31
N ASP A 127 -10.07 -9.72 2.11
CA ASP A 127 -11.03 -10.21 3.11
C ASP A 127 -11.26 -9.18 4.21
N GLU A 128 -10.20 -8.60 4.77
CA GLU A 128 -10.31 -7.51 5.75
C GLU A 128 -11.09 -6.30 5.21
N LEU A 129 -10.81 -5.87 3.97
CA LEU A 129 -11.52 -4.76 3.33
C LEU A 129 -12.99 -5.10 3.07
N ARG A 130 -13.28 -6.36 2.73
CA ARG A 130 -14.66 -6.84 2.54
C ARG A 130 -15.43 -6.86 3.84
N ASP A 131 -14.80 -7.25 4.94
CA ASP A 131 -15.43 -7.22 6.26
C ASP A 131 -15.80 -5.79 6.67
N ILE A 132 -14.94 -4.80 6.40
CA ILE A 132 -15.27 -3.37 6.60
C ILE A 132 -16.53 -2.98 5.81
N VAL A 133 -16.56 -3.26 4.50
CA VAL A 133 -17.69 -2.91 3.63
C VAL A 133 -18.98 -3.62 4.07
N ARG A 134 -18.86 -4.88 4.48
CA ARG A 134 -19.99 -5.69 4.96
C ARG A 134 -20.57 -5.16 6.26
N ASN A 135 -19.73 -4.83 7.24
CA ASN A 135 -20.16 -4.27 8.52
C ASN A 135 -20.93 -2.95 8.33
N ASP A 136 -20.45 -2.09 7.44
CA ASP A 136 -21.12 -0.81 7.14
C ASP A 136 -22.44 -0.98 6.39
N LYS A 137 -22.53 -2.03 5.55
CA LYS A 137 -23.76 -2.41 4.86
C LYS A 137 -24.81 -2.94 5.84
N GLU A 138 -24.41 -3.79 6.78
CA GLU A 138 -25.29 -4.38 7.80
C GLU A 138 -25.78 -3.32 8.81
N SER A 139 -24.87 -2.43 9.24
CA SER A 139 -25.19 -1.31 10.14
C SER A 139 -25.89 -0.13 9.47
N ARG A 140 -25.95 -0.11 8.13
CA ARG A 140 -26.50 1.00 7.31
C ARG A 140 -25.81 2.34 7.59
N LEU A 141 -24.51 2.31 7.89
CA LEU A 141 -23.72 3.51 8.17
C LEU A 141 -23.59 4.40 6.93
N HIS A 142 -23.49 3.78 5.75
CA HIS A 142 -23.33 4.46 4.47
C HIS A 142 -24.45 4.10 3.47
N PRO A 143 -24.69 4.95 2.46
CA PRO A 143 -25.69 4.70 1.43
C PRO A 143 -25.45 3.37 0.69
N PRO A 144 -26.51 2.63 0.30
CA PRO A 144 -26.37 1.36 -0.42
C PRO A 144 -25.55 1.46 -1.72
N ALA A 145 -25.59 2.61 -2.38
CA ALA A 145 -24.79 2.87 -3.58
C ALA A 145 -23.27 2.80 -3.32
N MET A 146 -22.82 3.26 -2.15
CA MET A 146 -21.41 3.24 -1.77
C MET A 146 -20.92 1.81 -1.51
N THR A 147 -21.65 1.05 -0.70
CA THR A 147 -21.28 -0.33 -0.37
C THR A 147 -21.36 -1.23 -1.61
N LYS A 148 -22.36 -1.05 -2.48
CA LYS A 148 -22.45 -1.75 -3.76
C LYS A 148 -21.29 -1.45 -4.72
N LEU A 149 -20.84 -0.19 -4.77
CA LEU A 149 -19.67 0.20 -5.57
C LEU A 149 -18.40 -0.53 -5.10
N LEU A 150 -18.17 -0.53 -3.78
CA LEU A 150 -16.99 -1.16 -3.18
C LEU A 150 -17.04 -2.68 -3.27
N ASP A 151 -18.21 -3.30 -3.04
CA ASP A 151 -18.45 -4.74 -3.26
C ASP A 151 -18.08 -5.16 -4.69
N ARG A 152 -18.50 -4.38 -5.69
CA ARG A 152 -18.14 -4.62 -7.09
C ARG A 152 -16.64 -4.51 -7.32
N LYS A 153 -15.99 -3.46 -6.80
CA LYS A 153 -14.53 -3.26 -6.94
C LYS A 153 -13.74 -4.38 -6.28
N LEU A 154 -14.16 -4.84 -5.10
CA LEU A 154 -13.57 -6.00 -4.41
C LEU A 154 -13.73 -7.27 -5.24
N SER A 155 -14.93 -7.50 -5.80
CA SER A 155 -15.20 -8.67 -6.65
C SER A 155 -14.35 -8.68 -7.93
N GLU A 156 -14.11 -7.51 -8.52
CA GLU A 156 -13.20 -7.38 -9.67
C GLU A 156 -11.75 -7.76 -9.28
N CYS A 157 -11.29 -7.36 -8.08
CA CYS A 157 -9.98 -7.79 -7.57
C CYS A 157 -9.94 -9.30 -7.25
N ASP A 158 -11.02 -9.87 -6.69
CA ASP A 158 -11.10 -11.30 -6.41
C ASP A 158 -11.00 -12.13 -7.69
N ALA A 159 -11.66 -11.70 -8.77
CA ALA A 159 -11.62 -12.39 -10.05
C ALA A 159 -10.18 -12.48 -10.57
N ILE A 160 -9.46 -11.35 -10.61
CA ILE A 160 -8.05 -11.32 -11.00
C ILE A 160 -7.22 -12.21 -10.08
N LEU A 161 -7.43 -12.12 -8.76
CA LEU A 161 -6.70 -12.93 -7.80
C LEU A 161 -6.95 -14.44 -8.00
N SER A 162 -8.19 -14.83 -8.27
CA SER A 162 -8.57 -16.22 -8.57
C SER A 162 -7.87 -16.70 -9.84
N ASP A 163 -7.87 -15.91 -10.91
CA ASP A 163 -7.19 -16.25 -12.16
C ASP A 163 -5.67 -16.48 -11.93
N LEU A 164 -5.04 -15.66 -11.09
CA LEU A 164 -3.63 -15.82 -10.71
C LEU A 164 -3.38 -17.04 -9.81
N GLN A 165 -4.33 -17.42 -8.96
CA GLN A 165 -4.23 -18.62 -8.14
C GLN A 165 -4.42 -19.88 -9.00
N ASP A 166 -5.38 -19.85 -9.91
CA ASP A 166 -5.66 -20.93 -10.85
C ASP A 166 -4.46 -21.17 -11.76
N SER A 167 -3.79 -20.11 -12.24
CA SER A 167 -2.57 -20.25 -13.05
C SER A 167 -1.43 -20.96 -12.31
N LEU A 168 -1.27 -20.73 -11.00
CA LEU A 168 -0.28 -21.43 -10.18
C LEU A 168 -0.70 -22.87 -9.86
N SER A 169 -2.00 -23.14 -9.74
CA SER A 169 -2.50 -24.48 -9.39
C SER A 169 -2.14 -25.56 -10.42
N VAL A 170 -1.87 -25.16 -11.66
CA VAL A 170 -1.47 -26.06 -12.74
C VAL A 170 0.03 -26.42 -12.66
N LEU A 171 0.83 -25.73 -11.83
CA LEU A 171 2.24 -26.08 -11.65
C LEU A 171 2.38 -27.42 -10.94
N SER A 172 3.13 -28.33 -11.56
CA SER A 172 3.48 -29.59 -10.91
C SER A 172 4.31 -29.34 -9.65
N VAL A 173 4.15 -30.23 -8.66
CA VAL A 173 4.82 -30.12 -7.36
C VAL A 173 6.35 -30.01 -7.52
N GLU A 174 6.93 -30.65 -8.54
CA GLU A 174 8.36 -30.59 -8.82
C GLU A 174 8.83 -29.24 -9.38
N LEU A 175 7.94 -28.52 -10.08
CA LEU A 175 8.25 -27.22 -10.68
C LEU A 175 8.06 -26.06 -9.70
N VAL A 176 7.27 -26.23 -8.64
CA VAL A 176 7.02 -25.17 -7.64
C VAL A 176 8.33 -24.58 -7.07
N PRO A 177 9.32 -25.37 -6.61
CA PRO A 177 10.58 -24.81 -6.10
C PRO A 177 11.40 -24.08 -7.18
N ILE A 178 11.35 -24.56 -8.42
CA ILE A 178 12.05 -23.94 -9.56
C ILE A 178 11.40 -22.59 -9.87
N HIS A 179 10.07 -22.57 -10.00
CA HIS A 179 9.29 -21.37 -10.23
C HIS A 179 9.54 -20.31 -9.15
N GLN A 180 9.45 -20.67 -7.87
CA GLN A 180 9.72 -19.75 -6.76
C GLN A 180 11.15 -19.20 -6.82
N ARG A 181 12.14 -20.03 -7.16
CA ARG A 181 13.52 -19.57 -7.31
C ARG A 181 13.67 -18.60 -8.49
N LEU A 182 13.07 -18.89 -9.63
CA LEU A 182 13.09 -18.02 -10.81
C LEU A 182 12.41 -16.67 -10.53
N VAL A 183 11.26 -16.66 -9.87
CA VAL A 183 10.58 -15.43 -9.42
C VAL A 183 11.51 -14.59 -8.55
N MET A 184 12.22 -15.21 -7.61
CA MET A 184 13.18 -14.53 -6.74
C MET A 184 14.39 -13.98 -7.53
N LEU A 185 14.98 -14.78 -8.44
CA LEU A 185 16.10 -14.34 -9.28
C LEU A 185 15.68 -13.19 -10.20
N ARG A 186 14.49 -13.22 -10.79
CA ARG A 186 13.97 -12.10 -11.60
C ARG A 186 13.84 -10.84 -10.76
N ARG A 187 13.28 -10.92 -9.54
CA ARG A 187 13.21 -9.77 -8.61
C ARG A 187 14.59 -9.19 -8.33
N GLN A 188 15.60 -10.04 -8.13
CA GLN A 188 16.99 -9.62 -7.91
C GLN A 188 17.61 -8.96 -9.14
N LEU A 189 17.46 -9.55 -10.33
CA LEU A 189 17.95 -8.99 -11.58
C LEU A 189 17.41 -7.60 -11.84
N VAL A 190 16.10 -7.46 -11.70
CA VAL A 190 15.41 -6.21 -12.01
C VAL A 190 15.72 -5.14 -10.95
N ALA A 191 15.86 -5.51 -9.68
CA ALA A 191 16.35 -4.61 -8.64
C ALA A 191 17.81 -4.19 -8.88
N LEU A 192 18.65 -5.09 -9.38
CA LEU A 192 20.04 -4.79 -9.77
C LEU A 192 20.08 -3.84 -10.98
N ALA A 193 19.22 -4.06 -11.99
CA ALA A 193 19.09 -3.19 -13.16
C ALA A 193 18.63 -1.78 -12.81
N ALA A 194 17.87 -1.64 -11.72
CA ALA A 194 17.46 -0.37 -11.14
C ALA A 194 18.50 0.25 -10.18
N LYS A 195 19.77 -0.19 -10.16
CA LYS A 195 20.85 0.54 -9.49
C LYS A 195 21.54 1.48 -10.50
N PRO A 196 22.06 2.65 -10.09
CA PRO A 196 22.73 3.60 -11.00
C PRO A 196 23.98 3.00 -11.65
N LYS A 197 24.67 2.12 -10.94
CA LYS A 197 25.78 1.30 -11.46
C LYS A 197 25.62 -0.13 -10.94
N PRO A 198 25.08 -1.07 -11.73
CA PRO A 198 25.00 -2.47 -11.33
C PRO A 198 26.43 -3.03 -11.23
N PHE A 199 26.83 -3.49 -10.06
CA PHE A 199 28.14 -4.14 -9.91
C PHE A 199 28.12 -5.49 -10.63
N LYS A 200 29.06 -5.70 -11.56
CA LYS A 200 29.24 -7.01 -12.24
C LYS A 200 29.43 -8.17 -11.24
N ALA A 201 29.94 -7.87 -10.05
CA ALA A 201 30.07 -8.82 -8.94
C ALA A 201 28.70 -9.29 -8.40
N ASP A 202 27.69 -8.42 -8.35
CA ASP A 202 26.33 -8.74 -7.89
C ASP A 202 25.57 -9.60 -8.92
N LEU A 203 25.89 -9.47 -10.21
CA LEU A 203 25.26 -10.24 -11.29
C LEU A 203 25.76 -11.69 -11.35
N LYS A 204 27.03 -11.92 -11.00
CA LYS A 204 27.67 -13.24 -11.06
C LYS A 204 26.92 -14.34 -10.26
N PRO A 205 26.55 -14.16 -8.97
CA PRO A 205 25.84 -15.19 -8.23
C PRO A 205 24.46 -15.49 -8.84
N ILE A 206 23.77 -14.47 -9.35
CA ILE A 206 22.47 -14.65 -10.03
C ILE A 206 22.64 -15.48 -11.31
N MET A 207 23.65 -15.17 -12.12
CA MET A 207 23.98 -15.92 -13.34
C MET A 207 24.36 -17.36 -13.07
N GLU A 208 25.10 -17.63 -11.99
CA GLU A 208 25.44 -18.99 -11.58
C GLU A 208 24.19 -19.79 -11.20
N ASP A 209 23.25 -19.18 -10.49
CA ASP A 209 22.00 -19.85 -10.12
C ASP A 209 21.05 -20.07 -11.31
N LEU A 210 20.97 -19.12 -12.25
CA LEU A 210 20.23 -19.35 -13.51
C LEU A 210 20.82 -20.54 -14.29
N ARG A 211 22.15 -20.65 -14.37
CA ARG A 211 22.82 -21.79 -15.00
C ARG A 211 22.57 -23.10 -14.26
N LYS A 212 22.52 -23.10 -12.92
CA LYS A 212 22.15 -24.28 -12.13
C LYS A 212 20.71 -24.72 -12.37
N ILE A 213 19.80 -23.78 -12.67
CA ILE A 213 18.43 -24.11 -13.03
C ILE A 213 18.39 -24.65 -14.47
N GLU A 214 19.07 -24.01 -15.41
CA GLU A 214 19.17 -24.47 -16.80
C GLU A 214 19.77 -25.87 -16.91
N SER A 215 20.78 -26.20 -16.09
CA SER A 215 21.37 -27.55 -16.06
C SER A 215 20.42 -28.65 -15.57
N LYS A 216 19.26 -28.29 -15.01
CA LYS A 216 18.19 -29.25 -14.66
C LYS A 216 17.27 -29.56 -15.85
N ARG A 217 17.45 -28.87 -16.99
CA ARG A 217 16.70 -29.16 -18.22
C ARG A 217 17.45 -30.20 -19.04
N GLU A 218 16.72 -31.17 -19.56
CA GLU A 218 17.19 -32.13 -20.56
C GLU A 218 16.50 -31.80 -21.89
N ASN A 219 17.27 -31.60 -22.97
CA ASN A 219 16.75 -31.17 -24.27
C ASN A 219 15.83 -29.93 -24.20
N GLY A 220 16.17 -28.98 -23.31
CA GLY A 220 15.37 -27.77 -23.08
C GLY A 220 14.07 -28.02 -22.31
N LYS A 221 13.89 -29.17 -21.64
CA LYS A 221 12.71 -29.48 -20.85
C LYS A 221 13.05 -29.88 -19.41
N PHE A 222 12.28 -29.40 -18.44
CA PHE A 222 12.34 -29.92 -17.07
C PHE A 222 11.62 -31.27 -17.07
N LEU A 223 12.23 -32.28 -16.47
CA LEU A 223 11.64 -33.61 -16.40
C LEU A 223 11.21 -33.92 -14.95
N GLY A 224 10.02 -34.48 -14.81
CA GLY A 224 9.51 -35.02 -13.57
C GLY A 224 9.98 -36.46 -13.33
N PRO A 225 9.47 -37.11 -12.27
CA PRO A 225 9.75 -38.51 -11.98
C PRO A 225 9.44 -39.37 -13.21
N ASN A 226 10.38 -40.24 -13.59
CA ASN A 226 10.31 -41.13 -14.76
C ASN A 226 10.52 -40.45 -16.14
N GLY A 227 11.07 -39.23 -16.20
CA GLY A 227 11.39 -38.56 -17.46
C GLY A 227 10.18 -37.95 -18.18
N VAL A 228 9.05 -37.82 -17.50
CA VAL A 228 7.83 -37.21 -18.03
C VAL A 228 7.94 -35.69 -17.96
N VAL A 229 7.52 -35.00 -19.03
CA VAL A 229 7.46 -33.53 -19.05
C VAL A 229 6.30 -33.07 -18.15
N PRO A 230 6.55 -32.32 -17.06
CA PRO A 230 5.48 -31.88 -16.17
C PRO A 230 4.55 -30.87 -16.84
N ALA A 231 3.30 -30.83 -16.37
CA ALA A 231 2.34 -29.82 -16.80
C ALA A 231 2.84 -28.40 -16.49
N SER A 232 2.50 -27.44 -17.34
CA SER A 232 2.85 -26.02 -17.18
C SER A 232 4.35 -25.70 -17.12
N GLN A 233 5.21 -26.61 -17.62
CA GLN A 233 6.64 -26.37 -17.75
C GLN A 233 6.96 -25.10 -18.55
N ALA A 234 6.15 -24.77 -19.56
CA ALA A 234 6.33 -23.59 -20.40
C ALA A 234 6.43 -22.29 -19.58
N LEU A 235 5.73 -22.20 -18.44
CA LEU A 235 5.80 -21.05 -17.54
C LEU A 235 7.20 -20.90 -16.93
N CYS A 236 7.78 -22.00 -16.42
CA CYS A 236 9.15 -21.98 -15.88
C CYS A 236 10.20 -21.76 -16.98
N SER A 237 10.00 -22.35 -18.16
CA SER A 237 10.92 -22.17 -19.30
C SER A 237 10.92 -20.72 -19.79
N GLY A 238 9.76 -20.11 -20.00
CA GLY A 238 9.64 -18.70 -20.39
C GLY A 238 10.23 -17.76 -19.34
N LEU A 239 9.94 -17.99 -18.05
CA LEU A 239 10.49 -17.17 -16.98
C LEU A 239 12.02 -17.27 -16.87
N LEU A 240 12.59 -18.44 -17.13
CA LEU A 240 14.05 -18.65 -17.16
C LEU A 240 14.70 -17.93 -18.35
N GLU A 241 14.10 -18.01 -19.53
CA GLU A 241 14.53 -17.28 -20.73
C GLU A 241 14.51 -15.76 -20.48
N GLU A 242 13.41 -15.23 -19.95
CA GLU A 242 13.32 -13.81 -19.56
C GLU A 242 14.41 -13.42 -18.55
N CYS A 243 14.70 -14.26 -17.56
CA CYS A 243 15.76 -13.97 -16.59
C CYS A 243 17.14 -13.91 -17.27
N PHE A 244 17.41 -14.78 -18.24
CA PHE A 244 18.65 -14.73 -19.01
C PHE A 244 18.72 -13.47 -19.87
N ASP A 245 17.63 -13.09 -20.55
CA ASP A 245 17.57 -11.88 -21.36
C ASP A 245 17.86 -10.63 -20.53
N ILE A 246 17.18 -10.48 -19.39
CA ILE A 246 17.43 -9.36 -18.45
C ILE A 246 18.90 -9.38 -17.99
N ALA A 247 19.44 -10.54 -17.65
CA ALA A 247 20.83 -10.64 -17.21
C ALA A 247 21.84 -10.28 -18.33
N GLN A 248 21.54 -10.64 -19.58
CA GLN A 248 22.33 -10.24 -20.74
C GLN A 248 22.25 -8.73 -20.98
N GLU A 249 21.07 -8.12 -20.88
CA GLU A 249 20.90 -6.67 -20.96
C GLU A 249 21.70 -5.94 -19.87
N ILE A 250 21.66 -6.43 -18.61
CA ILE A 250 22.46 -5.86 -17.51
C ILE A 250 23.97 -6.01 -17.81
N ARG A 251 24.39 -7.14 -18.41
CA ARG A 251 25.79 -7.39 -18.76
C ARG A 251 26.27 -6.51 -19.92
N ALA A 252 25.38 -6.25 -20.88
CA ALA A 252 25.64 -5.47 -22.08
C ALA A 252 25.57 -3.96 -21.84
N ARG A 253 25.08 -3.50 -20.67
CA ARG A 253 25.08 -2.08 -20.31
C ARG A 253 26.48 -1.49 -20.26
N GLU A 254 26.83 -0.77 -21.32
CA GLU A 254 27.52 0.52 -21.28
C GLU A 254 26.44 1.61 -21.23
N ASP A 255 26.03 1.99 -20.01
CA ASP A 255 25.22 3.15 -19.60
C ASP A 255 23.89 3.53 -20.34
N ASP A 256 22.88 3.76 -19.49
CA ASP A 256 21.59 4.42 -19.74
C ASP A 256 20.40 3.65 -20.35
N VAL A 257 19.23 3.92 -19.75
CA VAL A 257 17.91 3.73 -20.37
C VAL A 257 17.88 4.53 -21.67
N SER A 258 17.25 4.00 -22.72
CA SER A 258 17.12 4.72 -24.00
C SER A 258 16.67 6.17 -23.80
N THR A 259 17.20 7.09 -24.59
CA THR A 259 16.94 8.54 -24.46
C THR A 259 15.45 8.87 -24.48
N ALA A 260 14.66 8.12 -25.25
CA ALA A 260 13.21 8.22 -25.30
C ALA A 260 12.52 7.89 -23.96
N LEU A 261 13.04 6.91 -23.21
CA LEU A 261 12.47 6.45 -21.94
C LEU A 261 13.05 7.16 -20.71
N LYS A 262 14.17 7.89 -20.86
CA LYS A 262 14.86 8.58 -19.77
C LYS A 262 13.96 9.52 -18.95
N PRO A 263 13.08 10.35 -19.55
CA PRO A 263 12.18 11.20 -18.77
C PRO A 263 11.21 10.43 -17.87
N ILE A 264 10.71 9.28 -18.34
CA ILE A 264 9.81 8.41 -17.57
C ILE A 264 10.60 7.74 -16.44
N HIS A 265 11.79 7.21 -16.77
CA HIS A 265 12.69 6.61 -15.80
C HIS A 265 13.02 7.57 -14.65
N ASP A 266 13.45 8.79 -14.95
CA ASP A 266 13.88 9.76 -13.94
C ASP A 266 12.70 10.18 -13.03
N ARG A 267 11.51 10.40 -13.62
CA ARG A 267 10.28 10.68 -12.84
C ARG A 267 9.93 9.50 -11.90
N LEU A 268 10.01 8.27 -12.38
CA LEU A 268 9.76 7.07 -11.58
C LEU A 268 10.83 6.87 -10.49
N TRP A 269 12.09 7.16 -10.81
CA TRP A 269 13.22 7.08 -9.89
C TRP A 269 13.04 8.02 -8.70
N ASP A 270 12.75 9.29 -8.97
CA ASP A 270 12.57 10.31 -7.95
C ASP A 270 11.35 10.02 -7.08
N MET A 271 10.23 9.63 -7.69
CA MET A 271 9.04 9.22 -6.93
C MET A 271 9.32 8.02 -6.03
N ARG A 272 10.06 7.02 -6.52
CA ARG A 272 10.45 5.87 -5.69
C ARG A 272 11.26 6.33 -4.48
N ALA A 273 12.27 7.18 -4.67
CA ALA A 273 13.10 7.68 -3.59
C ALA A 273 12.28 8.44 -2.54
N GLN A 274 11.37 9.31 -2.98
CA GLN A 274 10.46 10.05 -2.09
C GLN A 274 9.52 9.12 -1.33
N LEU A 275 8.92 8.12 -2.00
CA LEU A 275 8.04 7.14 -1.36
C LEU A 275 8.80 6.24 -0.37
N GLU A 276 10.04 5.85 -0.67
CA GLU A 276 10.89 5.09 0.25
C GLU A 276 11.23 5.91 1.50
N GLN A 277 11.53 7.20 1.33
CA GLN A 277 11.71 8.12 2.46
C GLN A 277 10.43 8.23 3.30
N LEU A 278 9.26 8.38 2.65
CA LEU A 278 7.98 8.41 3.34
C LEU A 278 7.71 7.11 4.10
N VAL A 279 8.05 5.93 3.58
CA VAL A 279 7.90 4.67 4.33
C VAL A 279 8.68 4.70 5.66
N LEU A 280 9.84 5.35 5.70
CA LEU A 280 10.63 5.50 6.92
C LEU A 280 10.05 6.55 7.88
N THR A 281 9.50 7.65 7.35
CA THR A 281 9.05 8.80 8.16
C THR A 281 7.53 8.92 8.30
N HIS A 282 6.74 8.00 7.74
CA HIS A 282 5.28 8.14 7.57
C HIS A 282 4.56 8.51 8.86
N ARG A 283 4.96 7.89 9.97
CA ARG A 283 4.40 8.17 11.30
C ARG A 283 4.42 9.65 11.66
N TRP A 284 5.40 10.40 11.19
CA TRP A 284 5.65 11.79 11.60
C TRP A 284 5.26 12.83 10.57
N THR A 285 5.39 12.51 9.27
CA THR A 285 5.36 13.53 8.21
C THR A 285 4.28 13.29 7.16
N LEU A 286 3.65 12.11 7.14
CA LEU A 286 2.69 11.78 6.09
C LEU A 286 1.29 12.19 6.50
N ARG A 287 0.65 12.99 5.65
CA ARG A 287 -0.80 13.07 5.57
C ARG A 287 -1.24 12.18 4.41
N GLU A 288 -2.18 11.25 4.61
CA GLU A 288 -2.53 10.24 3.60
C GLU A 288 -2.96 10.87 2.27
N THR A 289 -3.60 12.04 2.31
CA THR A 289 -3.96 12.80 1.11
C THR A 289 -2.78 13.12 0.19
N ASP A 290 -1.55 13.11 0.71
CA ASP A 290 -0.33 13.37 -0.07
C ASP A 290 -0.03 12.25 -1.07
N LEU A 291 -0.47 11.03 -0.76
CA LEU A 291 -0.38 9.88 -1.65
C LEU A 291 -1.20 10.06 -2.94
N TRP A 292 -2.15 11.00 -2.95
CA TRP A 292 -2.96 11.30 -4.14
C TRP A 292 -2.10 11.79 -5.31
N ASN A 293 -1.14 12.68 -5.04
CA ASN A 293 -0.28 13.23 -6.09
C ASN A 293 0.58 12.12 -6.72
N TYR A 294 1.15 11.25 -5.89
CA TYR A 294 1.92 10.09 -6.37
C TYR A 294 1.04 9.12 -7.15
N SER A 295 -0.15 8.81 -6.65
CA SER A 295 -1.09 7.91 -7.33
C SER A 295 -1.48 8.44 -8.71
N GLN A 296 -1.76 9.74 -8.83
CA GLN A 296 -2.09 10.34 -10.13
C GLN A 296 -0.89 10.34 -11.08
N ALA A 297 0.29 10.71 -10.59
CA ALA A 297 1.49 10.67 -11.41
C ALA A 297 1.81 9.27 -11.94
N LEU A 298 1.60 8.22 -11.12
CA LEU A 298 1.79 6.83 -11.57
C LEU A 298 0.72 6.42 -12.59
N GLN A 299 -0.54 6.80 -12.39
CA GLN A 299 -1.61 6.50 -13.37
C GLN A 299 -1.36 7.20 -14.71
N GLU A 300 -0.87 8.44 -14.71
CA GLU A 300 -0.47 9.15 -15.91
C GLU A 300 0.64 8.41 -16.67
N ILE A 301 1.69 8.00 -15.95
CA ILE A 301 2.80 7.23 -16.53
C ILE A 301 2.29 5.89 -17.07
N ASP A 302 1.44 5.20 -16.32
CA ASP A 302 0.92 3.90 -16.68
C ASP A 302 0.08 3.94 -17.97
N LYS A 303 -0.72 5.00 -18.14
CA LYS A 303 -1.49 5.27 -19.36
C LYS A 303 -0.64 5.55 -20.60
N MET A 304 0.65 5.82 -20.46
CA MET A 304 1.56 5.97 -21.60
C MET A 304 1.91 4.62 -22.25
N ARG A 305 1.59 3.50 -21.59
CA ARG A 305 1.88 2.17 -22.11
C ARG A 305 0.86 1.75 -23.18
N VAL A 306 1.36 1.06 -24.21
CA VAL A 306 0.56 0.38 -25.23
C VAL A 306 0.85 -1.11 -25.14
N ASN A 307 -0.18 -1.93 -24.90
CA ASN A 307 -0.06 -3.38 -24.70
C ASN A 307 1.00 -3.75 -23.63
N GLY A 308 1.01 -3.02 -22.52
CA GLY A 308 1.91 -3.26 -21.39
C GLY A 308 3.34 -2.73 -21.55
N LYS A 309 3.69 -2.11 -22.69
CA LYS A 309 5.04 -1.59 -22.98
C LYS A 309 5.05 -0.09 -23.23
N PHE A 310 6.14 0.59 -22.88
CA PHE A 310 6.38 1.98 -23.25
C PHE A 310 6.90 2.04 -24.69
N VAL A 311 6.29 2.89 -25.50
CA VAL A 311 6.67 3.11 -26.90
C VAL A 311 7.30 4.49 -27.08
N ASP A 312 8.16 4.65 -28.07
CA ASP A 312 8.67 5.95 -28.48
C ASP A 312 7.71 6.70 -29.43
N ALA A 313 8.17 7.82 -30.00
CA ALA A 313 7.37 8.65 -30.89
C ALA A 313 6.98 7.95 -32.20
N ASP A 314 7.75 6.95 -32.62
CA ASP A 314 7.53 6.17 -33.84
C ASP A 314 6.67 4.92 -33.59
N GLY A 315 6.37 4.63 -32.31
CA GLY A 315 5.59 3.47 -31.89
C GLY A 315 6.43 2.22 -31.64
N ASP A 316 7.75 2.33 -31.74
CA ASP A 316 8.67 1.24 -31.46
C ASP A 316 8.85 1.05 -29.94
N VAL A 317 9.27 -0.16 -29.53
CA VAL A 317 9.50 -0.50 -28.12
C VAL A 317 10.99 -0.36 -27.82
N PRO A 318 11.42 0.68 -27.08
CA PRO A 318 12.84 0.88 -26.79
C PRO A 318 13.34 -0.08 -25.71
N SER A 319 14.66 -0.29 -25.65
CA SER A 319 15.31 -1.05 -24.58
C SER A 319 15.16 -0.35 -23.21
N GLY A 320 15.18 -1.14 -22.13
CA GLY A 320 15.04 -0.64 -20.75
C GLY A 320 13.65 -0.80 -20.12
N GLN A 321 12.70 -1.44 -20.82
CA GLN A 321 11.32 -1.68 -20.35
C GLN A 321 11.26 -2.28 -18.94
N TYR A 322 12.10 -3.28 -18.66
CA TYR A 322 12.10 -3.99 -17.38
C TYR A 322 12.37 -3.07 -16.19
N VAL A 323 13.26 -2.08 -16.37
CA VAL A 323 13.59 -1.11 -15.32
C VAL A 323 12.40 -0.18 -15.06
N LEU A 324 11.75 0.34 -16.10
CA LEU A 324 10.59 1.22 -15.94
C LEU A 324 9.41 0.49 -15.28
N LEU A 325 9.06 -0.70 -15.77
CA LEU A 325 7.97 -1.51 -15.22
C LEU A 325 8.22 -1.89 -13.76
N TYR A 326 9.47 -2.15 -13.40
CA TYR A 326 9.85 -2.37 -12.01
C TYR A 326 9.68 -1.15 -11.14
N LEU A 327 10.21 0.00 -11.56
CA LEU A 327 10.09 1.23 -10.79
C LEU A 327 8.60 1.59 -10.61
N LEU A 328 7.79 1.46 -11.67
CA LEU A 328 6.35 1.66 -11.62
C LEU A 328 5.67 0.76 -10.58
N ARG A 329 5.89 -0.57 -10.67
CA ARG A 329 5.36 -1.54 -9.70
C ARG A 329 5.84 -1.28 -8.28
N ARG A 330 7.12 -0.91 -8.13
CA ARG A 330 7.72 -0.59 -6.83
C ARG A 330 7.04 0.63 -6.21
N CYS A 331 6.80 1.69 -6.99
CA CYS A 331 6.07 2.86 -6.52
C CYS A 331 4.64 2.52 -6.08
N TYR A 332 3.88 1.76 -6.87
CA TYR A 332 2.55 1.28 -6.47
C TYR A 332 2.61 0.43 -5.19
N GLY A 333 3.60 -0.47 -5.07
CA GLY A 333 3.80 -1.29 -3.88
C GLY A 333 4.13 -0.47 -2.63
N LEU A 334 4.89 0.62 -2.77
CA LEU A 334 5.17 1.55 -1.67
C LEU A 334 3.92 2.32 -1.25
N ILE A 335 3.11 2.80 -2.21
CA ILE A 335 1.81 3.44 -1.91
C ILE A 335 0.89 2.46 -1.17
N HIS A 336 0.74 1.23 -1.67
CA HIS A 336 -0.07 0.21 -1.02
C HIS A 336 0.38 -0.07 0.41
N ARG A 337 1.70 -0.15 0.64
CA ARG A 337 2.27 -0.33 1.98
C ARG A 337 1.95 0.84 2.90
N LEU A 338 2.10 2.08 2.41
CA LEU A 338 1.78 3.28 3.19
C LEU A 338 0.31 3.34 3.55
N LEU A 339 -0.59 3.04 2.61
CA LEU A 339 -2.04 2.98 2.87
C LEU A 339 -2.43 1.87 3.86
N SER A 340 -1.76 0.72 3.79
CA SER A 340 -2.04 -0.40 4.69
C SER A 340 -1.48 -0.18 6.10
N ALA A 341 -0.53 0.75 6.25
CA ALA A 341 0.05 1.13 7.53
C ALA A 341 -0.72 2.28 8.22
N SER A 342 -1.73 2.87 7.59
CA SER A 342 -2.54 3.94 8.19
C SER A 342 -3.25 3.45 9.45
N GLU A 343 -3.03 4.15 10.56
CA GLU A 343 -3.70 3.87 11.83
C GLU A 343 -5.10 4.53 11.85
N PRO A 344 -6.09 3.97 12.56
CA PRO A 344 -7.42 4.58 12.74
C PRO A 344 -7.37 5.73 13.77
N VAL A 345 -6.45 6.66 13.58
CA VAL A 345 -6.18 7.80 14.47
C VAL A 345 -6.18 9.05 13.62
N SER A 346 -6.96 10.07 14.02
CA SER A 346 -6.99 11.31 13.26
C SER A 346 -5.64 12.04 13.31
N GLU A 347 -5.36 12.83 12.29
CA GLU A 347 -4.16 13.66 12.19
C GLU A 347 -3.91 14.50 13.47
N GLU A 348 -4.97 14.96 14.13
CA GLU A 348 -4.91 15.74 15.37
C GLU A 348 -4.33 14.95 16.55
N LEU A 349 -4.55 13.63 16.61
CA LEU A 349 -4.06 12.77 17.68
C LEU A 349 -2.73 12.10 17.36
N MET A 350 -2.28 12.14 16.11
CA MET A 350 -1.00 11.54 15.68
C MET A 350 0.20 12.00 16.53
N PRO A 351 0.37 13.28 16.90
CA PRO A 351 1.48 13.69 17.78
C PRO A 351 1.50 12.94 19.12
N ILE A 352 0.32 12.69 19.69
CA ILE A 352 0.17 11.98 20.97
C ILE A 352 0.44 10.48 20.75
N ALA A 353 -0.17 9.89 19.73
CA ALA A 353 0.02 8.48 19.38
C ALA A 353 1.50 8.14 19.14
N ASN A 354 2.22 8.99 18.41
CA ASN A 354 3.65 8.83 18.14
C ASN A 354 4.50 8.94 19.40
N LYS A 355 4.19 9.89 20.28
CA LYS A 355 4.89 10.04 21.56
C LYS A 355 4.70 8.81 22.43
N LEU A 356 3.48 8.28 22.53
CA LEU A 356 3.18 7.04 23.25
C LEU A 356 3.90 5.83 22.65
N SER A 357 3.88 5.67 21.32
CA SER A 357 4.61 4.58 20.66
C SER A 357 6.11 4.63 20.96
N THR A 358 6.70 5.82 21.02
CA THR A 358 8.11 6.02 21.39
C THR A 358 8.36 5.64 22.85
N VAL A 359 7.54 6.13 23.78
CA VAL A 359 7.64 5.80 25.21
C VAL A 359 7.52 4.29 25.42
N LYS A 360 6.49 3.66 24.83
CA LYS A 360 6.30 2.21 24.86
C LYS A 360 7.54 1.46 24.39
N LYS A 361 8.12 1.86 23.25
CA LYS A 361 9.31 1.21 22.72
C LYS A 361 10.47 1.32 23.69
N CYS A 362 10.73 2.51 24.23
CA CYS A 362 11.80 2.72 25.20
C CYS A 362 11.60 1.88 26.47
N LEU A 363 10.39 1.86 27.04
CA LEU A 363 10.06 1.04 28.21
C LEU A 363 10.29 -0.46 27.94
N ASN A 364 9.90 -0.96 26.76
CA ASN A 364 10.17 -2.34 26.37
C ASN A 364 11.66 -2.66 26.23
N GLU A 365 12.47 -1.73 25.71
CA GLU A 365 13.93 -1.94 25.65
C GLU A 365 14.55 -1.95 27.06
N VAL A 366 14.08 -1.09 27.97
CA VAL A 366 14.49 -1.11 29.39
C VAL A 366 14.15 -2.47 30.02
N LEU A 367 12.93 -2.94 29.83
CA LEU A 367 12.47 -4.25 30.32
C LEU A 367 13.29 -5.40 29.74
N LYS A 368 13.64 -5.34 28.46
CA LYS A 368 14.34 -6.42 27.75
C LYS A 368 15.82 -6.51 28.11
N PHE A 369 16.51 -5.38 28.14
CA PHE A 369 17.96 -5.40 28.36
C PHE A 369 18.33 -5.56 29.83
N GLY A 370 17.45 -5.15 30.74
CA GLY A 370 17.76 -5.16 32.17
C GLY A 370 18.98 -4.28 32.49
N GLY A 371 19.28 -4.14 33.77
CA GLY A 371 20.41 -3.35 34.25
C GLY A 371 20.18 -2.84 35.66
N PRO A 372 21.20 -2.25 36.32
CA PRO A 372 21.05 -1.59 37.60
C PRO A 372 20.31 -0.26 37.41
N PHE A 373 19.06 -0.34 36.98
CA PHE A 373 18.19 0.80 36.84
C PHE A 373 17.70 1.20 38.23
N ASN A 374 17.79 2.49 38.55
CA ASN A 374 17.18 3.04 39.73
C ASN A 374 15.79 3.59 39.36
N PRO A 375 14.80 3.63 40.28
CA PRO A 375 13.52 4.30 40.06
C PRO A 375 13.62 5.71 39.42
N ARG A 376 14.71 6.43 39.65
CA ARG A 376 14.99 7.73 39.00
C ARG A 376 15.15 7.65 37.47
N ASP A 377 15.64 6.55 36.93
CA ASP A 377 15.81 6.35 35.49
C ASP A 377 14.47 6.25 34.76
N LEU A 378 13.39 5.94 35.48
CA LEU A 378 12.03 5.90 34.94
C LEU A 378 11.36 7.28 34.91
N TYR A 379 11.92 8.29 35.59
CA TYR A 379 11.32 9.63 35.71
C TYR A 379 11.02 10.31 34.37
N PRO A 380 11.88 10.25 33.33
CA PRO A 380 11.56 10.83 32.03
C PRO A 380 10.29 10.25 31.40
N TYR A 381 10.04 8.94 31.58
CA TYR A 381 8.83 8.28 31.07
C TYR A 381 7.60 8.68 31.88
N GLN A 382 7.70 8.71 33.22
CA GLN A 382 6.63 9.18 34.10
C GLN A 382 6.21 10.61 33.75
N LEU A 383 7.19 11.51 33.60
CA LEU A 383 6.93 12.89 33.22
C LEU A 383 6.28 12.99 31.84
N ALA A 384 6.75 12.19 30.87
CA ALA A 384 6.17 12.17 29.53
C ALA A 384 4.70 11.69 29.53
N LEU A 385 4.37 10.65 30.29
CA LEU A 385 3.00 10.15 30.44
C LEU A 385 2.12 11.16 31.18
N PHE A 386 2.60 11.73 32.29
CA PHE A 386 1.90 12.79 33.02
C PHE A 386 1.56 14.01 32.14
N GLN A 387 2.50 14.44 31.28
CA GLN A 387 2.25 15.51 30.32
C GLN A 387 1.13 15.16 29.35
N ILE A 388 1.09 13.91 28.86
CA ILE A 388 0.04 13.44 27.95
C ILE A 388 -1.30 13.36 28.68
N ASP A 389 -1.33 12.80 29.89
CA ASP A 389 -2.53 12.72 30.72
C ASP A 389 -3.14 14.11 30.97
N SER A 390 -2.28 15.11 31.22
CA SER A 390 -2.67 16.50 31.47
C SER A 390 -3.27 17.22 30.25
N MET A 391 -3.08 16.69 29.03
CA MET A 391 -3.71 17.23 27.83
C MET A 391 -5.19 16.87 27.72
N ARG A 392 -5.67 15.89 28.50
CA ARG A 392 -7.06 15.44 28.46
C ARG A 392 -7.98 16.38 29.24
N LYS A 393 -9.22 16.51 28.76
CA LYS A 393 -10.34 17.17 29.45
C LYS A 393 -11.47 16.17 29.56
N ASP A 394 -12.00 15.99 30.77
CA ASP A 394 -13.05 15.00 31.08
C ASP A 394 -12.70 13.59 30.57
N GLY A 395 -11.43 13.20 30.71
CA GLY A 395 -10.92 11.90 30.29
C GLY A 395 -10.72 11.71 28.77
N LYS A 396 -10.86 12.77 27.97
CA LYS A 396 -10.73 12.72 26.49
C LYS A 396 -9.73 13.74 25.96
N PHE A 397 -9.10 13.43 24.83
CA PHE A 397 -8.34 14.44 24.08
C PHE A 397 -9.32 15.27 23.24
N ILE A 398 -9.23 16.60 23.37
CA ILE A 398 -10.15 17.54 22.71
C ILE A 398 -9.37 18.30 21.63
N GLY A 399 -9.94 18.36 20.42
CA GLY A 399 -9.40 19.06 19.27
C GLY A 399 -9.38 20.58 19.46
N SER A 400 -8.69 21.29 18.57
CA SER A 400 -8.55 22.75 18.64
C SER A 400 -9.87 23.51 18.53
N ASP A 401 -10.87 22.89 17.88
CA ASP A 401 -12.22 23.41 17.70
C ASP A 401 -13.22 22.95 18.78
N GLY A 402 -12.76 22.22 19.79
CA GLY A 402 -13.59 21.67 20.85
C GLY A 402 -14.25 20.33 20.52
N SER A 403 -14.02 19.77 19.33
CA SER A 403 -14.52 18.45 18.96
C SER A 403 -13.73 17.32 19.64
N VAL A 404 -14.26 16.10 19.61
CA VAL A 404 -13.56 14.88 20.05
C VAL A 404 -12.99 14.20 18.81
N PRO A 405 -11.66 14.19 18.60
CA PRO A 405 -11.07 13.59 17.41
C PRO A 405 -11.18 12.06 17.42
N GLU A 406 -11.19 11.45 16.23
CA GLU A 406 -11.25 10.00 16.02
C GLU A 406 -9.97 9.30 16.50
N GLY A 407 -10.09 8.08 17.04
CA GLY A 407 -8.94 7.29 17.54
C GLY A 407 -8.68 7.38 19.05
N GLN A 408 -9.58 8.00 19.84
CA GLN A 408 -9.46 8.09 21.31
C GLN A 408 -9.16 6.75 21.96
N GLY A 409 -9.90 5.70 21.60
CA GLY A 409 -9.75 4.37 22.20
C GLY A 409 -8.35 3.79 21.99
N ILE A 410 -7.76 4.03 20.82
CA ILE A 410 -6.41 3.53 20.48
C ILE A 410 -5.35 4.29 21.30
N VAL A 411 -5.43 5.62 21.33
CA VAL A 411 -4.50 6.45 22.10
C VAL A 411 -4.60 6.15 23.60
N MET A 412 -5.82 5.96 24.11
CA MET A 412 -6.05 5.62 25.52
C MET A 412 -5.55 4.22 25.85
N ALA A 413 -5.73 3.23 24.96
CA ALA A 413 -5.17 1.90 25.14
C ALA A 413 -3.63 1.94 25.19
N HIS A 414 -2.98 2.66 24.27
CA HIS A 414 -1.52 2.83 24.28
C HIS A 414 -1.02 3.56 25.53
N LEU A 415 -1.75 4.57 26.00
CA LEU A 415 -1.42 5.30 27.22
C LEU A 415 -1.49 4.39 28.44
N ASN A 416 -2.56 3.60 28.57
CA ASN A 416 -2.72 2.63 29.67
C ASN A 416 -1.62 1.57 29.61
N GLU A 417 -1.32 1.02 28.44
CA GLU A 417 -0.25 0.03 28.27
C GLU A 417 1.14 0.61 28.64
N CYS A 418 1.40 1.89 28.36
CA CYS A 418 2.63 2.54 28.82
C CYS A 418 2.68 2.66 30.35
N HIS A 419 1.55 2.99 31.00
CA HIS A 419 1.46 3.03 32.46
C HIS A 419 1.67 1.63 33.06
N GLU A 420 1.03 0.61 32.51
CA GLU A 420 1.20 -0.79 32.94
C GLU A 420 2.67 -1.25 32.80
N LEU A 421 3.32 -0.97 31.65
CA LEU A 421 4.75 -1.26 31.46
C LEU A 421 5.63 -0.56 32.48
N LEU A 422 5.28 0.67 32.84
CA LEU A 422 6.04 1.47 33.79
C LEU A 422 5.89 0.96 35.22
N GLU A 423 4.69 0.55 35.63
CA GLU A 423 4.46 -0.08 36.94
C GLU A 423 5.15 -1.44 37.03
N MET A 424 5.05 -2.30 36.01
CA MET A 424 5.78 -3.58 35.98
C MET A 424 7.30 -3.39 36.13
N LEU A 425 7.86 -2.35 35.51
CA LEU A 425 9.28 -2.02 35.65
C LEU A 425 9.66 -1.55 37.06
N LYS A 426 8.77 -0.83 37.76
CA LYS A 426 9.01 -0.43 39.16
C LYS A 426 8.98 -1.64 40.08
N GLU A 427 7.96 -2.49 39.93
CA GLU A 427 7.82 -3.71 40.72
C GLU A 427 9.06 -4.61 40.58
N ALA A 428 9.53 -4.82 39.34
CA ALA A 428 10.74 -5.60 39.08
C ALA A 428 12.03 -4.99 39.69
N MET A 429 12.09 -3.66 39.85
CA MET A 429 13.22 -2.99 40.50
C MET A 429 13.14 -3.10 42.03
N GLU A 430 11.94 -3.06 42.61
CA GLU A 430 11.72 -3.24 44.05
C GLU A 430 11.99 -4.69 44.50
N GLU A 431 11.66 -5.68 43.68
CA GLU A 431 11.95 -7.10 43.96
C GLU A 431 13.46 -7.41 43.94
N GLY A 432 14.23 -6.75 43.06
CA GLY A 432 15.68 -6.94 42.96
C GLY A 432 16.49 -6.32 44.12
N GLU A 433 15.98 -5.29 44.79
CA GLU A 433 16.62 -4.70 45.97
C GLU A 433 16.44 -5.56 47.24
N GLY A 434 15.50 -6.52 47.24
CA GLY A 434 15.18 -7.36 48.41
C GLY A 434 15.98 -8.65 48.56
N GLU A 435 16.69 -9.12 47.53
CA GLU A 435 17.50 -10.36 47.58
C GLU A 435 18.94 -10.11 48.07
N ASP A 436 19.50 -8.91 47.88
CA ASP A 436 20.88 -8.59 48.26
C ASP A 436 21.09 -8.37 49.77
N ASP A 437 20.01 -8.18 50.54
CA ASP A 437 20.09 -7.92 51.99
C ASP A 437 20.11 -9.21 52.86
N TYR A 438 19.95 -10.41 52.28
CA TYR A 438 19.91 -11.68 53.02
C TYR A 438 21.19 -12.53 52.95
N GLU A 439 22.25 -12.10 52.24
CA GLU A 439 23.55 -12.83 52.21
C GLU A 439 24.60 -12.29 53.19
N SER A 440 24.23 -11.39 54.11
CA SER A 440 25.15 -10.81 55.11
C SER A 440 24.69 -11.00 56.56
N GLU A 441 24.49 -12.24 57.01
CA GLU A 441 24.58 -12.60 58.44
C GLU A 441 25.35 -13.90 58.67
#